data_AF-A0A944GMS3-F1
#
_entry.id   AF-A0A944GMS3-F1
#
_cell.length_a   1.000
_cell.length_b   1.000
_cell.length_c   1.000
_cell.angle_alpha   90.00
_cell.angle_beta   90.00
_cell.angle_gamma   90.00
#
_symmetry.space_group_name_H-M   'P 1'
#
loop_
_entity.id
_entity.type
_entity.pdbx_description
1 polymer ?
#
loop_
_entity_poly.entity_id
_entity_poly.type
_entity_poly.pdbx_seq_one_letter_code
_entity_poly.pdbx_strand_id
1 'polypeptide(L)'
;KGTLLNPFTNSSLEHIVEYRYPQAEENDTEERKAQLAAHAGDVVTLHYQHTFNRTSGREDYGMGIHTATTEQRPDIVLNIRKETGEVVLTYLYDAKYRVINDKKLDRDFEEQDIAEMGVLPGGDYPPTDAINQMHRYRDAIYYSKKHEPYRAKEIIGGYILFPGRGSDEYIRQRYYSASVESVNIGAFPLLPHSDSLLRDHLADILMRFTAADAHVAKAKPQRTLAYVTEEEKAGMMPDDLVMVAVAGSEEKRQWTFDRLWYNIPLDKIADSPWNQAKYLLLYVKGEKFVGNLCKIVRTKHDVWTKEKLEGENYPGTPQHPAYFMIRIRKAKDTDDELQKYQFNVKDIPDRYWGNEYKPFMLVKLSALKKKNK
;
A
#
# COMPACT_ATOMS: atom_id res chain seq x y z
N LYS A 1 -15.56 -9.99 37.47
CA LYS A 1 -15.48 -8.61 38.00
C LYS A 1 -14.02 -8.16 37.94
N GLY A 2 -13.60 -7.62 36.79
CA GLY A 2 -12.26 -7.03 36.60
C GLY A 2 -12.37 -5.52 36.75
N THR A 3 -11.59 -4.94 37.65
CA THR A 3 -11.68 -3.55 38.07
C THR A 3 -10.99 -2.65 37.03
N LEU A 4 -11.75 -2.03 36.13
CA LEU A 4 -11.30 -0.97 35.20
C LEU A 4 -11.17 0.38 35.94
N LEU A 5 -10.62 0.40 37.15
CA LEU A 5 -10.36 1.64 37.87
C LEU A 5 -8.93 2.09 37.63
N ASN A 6 -8.80 2.97 36.63
CA ASN A 6 -7.79 3.99 36.43
C ASN A 6 -6.31 3.53 36.41
N PRO A 7 -5.79 3.06 35.25
CA PRO A 7 -4.38 2.71 35.08
C PRO A 7 -3.43 3.92 34.87
N PHE A 8 -3.92 5.17 34.92
CA PHE A 8 -3.20 6.36 34.46
C PHE A 8 -2.61 7.19 35.61
N THR A 9 -1.57 6.70 36.28
CA THR A 9 -0.88 7.45 37.36
C THR A 9 0.43 8.10 36.94
N ASN A 10 0.90 7.95 35.70
CA ASN A 10 2.13 8.60 35.23
C ASN A 10 2.10 8.94 33.73
N SER A 11 1.75 10.19 33.40
CA SER A 11 1.43 10.70 32.06
C SER A 11 2.61 10.83 31.08
N SER A 12 3.79 10.30 31.39
CA SER A 12 4.97 10.34 30.52
C SER A 12 5.39 8.97 29.96
N LEU A 13 4.73 7.89 30.39
CA LEU A 13 5.03 6.54 29.94
C LEU A 13 4.13 6.17 28.77
N GLU A 14 4.72 5.63 27.72
CA GLU A 14 3.97 4.96 26.67
C GLU A 14 3.18 3.79 27.27
N HIS A 15 1.90 3.70 26.94
CA HIS A 15 1.05 2.60 27.39
C HIS A 15 0.68 1.72 26.21
N ILE A 16 0.91 0.42 26.34
CA ILE A 16 0.67 -0.56 25.27
C ILE A 16 -0.34 -1.60 25.77
N VAL A 17 -1.41 -1.79 25.00
CA VAL A 17 -2.37 -2.87 25.19
C VAL A 17 -2.21 -3.85 24.03
N GLU A 18 -1.92 -5.12 24.34
CA GLU A 18 -1.90 -6.20 23.35
C GLU A 18 -3.21 -6.97 23.40
N TYR A 19 -3.76 -7.26 22.22
CA TYR A 19 -4.94 -8.09 22.01
C TYR A 19 -4.63 -9.19 21.00
N ARG A 20 -5.07 -10.42 21.33
CA ARG A 20 -5.00 -11.59 20.46
C ARG A 20 -6.41 -12.09 20.22
N TYR A 21 -6.69 -12.45 18.99
CA TYR A 21 -7.99 -12.98 18.62
C TYR A 21 -8.28 -14.28 19.41
N PRO A 22 -9.48 -14.41 19.99
CA PRO A 22 -9.88 -15.62 20.69
C PRO A 22 -10.07 -16.77 19.70
N GLN A 23 -10.04 -18.01 20.21
CA GLN A 23 -10.52 -19.14 19.43
C GLN A 23 -12.03 -19.07 19.29
N ALA A 24 -12.53 -19.57 18.16
CA ALA A 24 -13.96 -19.66 17.91
C ALA A 24 -14.66 -20.60 18.89
N GLU A 25 -15.84 -20.20 19.38
CA GLU A 25 -16.69 -21.00 20.24
C GLU A 25 -17.75 -21.76 19.40
N GLU A 26 -18.32 -22.84 19.94
CA GLU A 26 -19.32 -23.65 19.22
C GLU A 26 -20.57 -22.85 18.82
N ASN A 27 -20.95 -21.88 19.67
CA ASN A 27 -22.10 -20.99 19.51
C ASN A 27 -21.83 -19.79 18.58
N ASP A 28 -20.59 -19.58 18.12
CA ASP A 28 -20.28 -18.51 17.17
C ASP A 28 -20.98 -18.76 15.83
N THR A 29 -21.35 -17.69 15.15
CA THR A 29 -21.86 -17.79 13.77
C THR A 29 -20.76 -18.27 12.83
N GLU A 30 -21.12 -18.98 11.77
CA GLU A 30 -20.14 -19.49 10.79
C GLU A 30 -19.28 -18.36 10.18
N GLU A 31 -19.86 -17.17 9.98
CA GLU A 31 -19.12 -15.98 9.55
C GLU A 31 -18.05 -15.56 10.56
N ARG A 32 -18.40 -15.52 11.85
CA ARG A 32 -17.47 -15.17 12.93
C ARG A 32 -16.37 -16.22 13.07
N LYS A 33 -16.70 -17.51 12.94
CA LYS A 33 -15.72 -18.60 12.94
C LYS A 33 -14.70 -18.42 11.82
N ALA A 34 -15.16 -18.10 10.61
CA ALA A 34 -14.28 -17.85 9.47
C ALA A 34 -13.39 -16.61 9.68
N GLN A 35 -13.92 -15.52 10.24
CA GLN A 35 -13.14 -14.33 10.58
C GLN A 35 -12.06 -14.63 11.63
N LEU A 36 -12.42 -15.31 12.73
CA LEU A 36 -11.47 -15.68 13.78
C LEU A 36 -10.37 -16.62 13.26
N ALA A 37 -10.71 -17.54 12.36
CA ALA A 37 -9.73 -18.40 11.71
C ALA A 37 -8.79 -17.60 10.80
N ALA A 38 -9.29 -16.60 10.06
CA ALA A 38 -8.47 -15.75 9.19
C ALA A 38 -7.53 -14.78 9.96
N HIS A 39 -7.88 -14.48 11.22
CA HIS A 39 -7.08 -13.67 12.14
C HIS A 39 -6.29 -14.52 13.14
N ALA A 40 -6.26 -15.85 12.97
CA ALA A 40 -5.47 -16.72 13.81
C ALA A 40 -3.99 -16.33 13.75
N GLY A 41 -3.36 -16.13 14.91
CA GLY A 41 -1.96 -15.73 15.01
C GLY A 41 -1.70 -14.23 14.82
N ASP A 42 -2.68 -13.44 14.37
CA ASP A 42 -2.57 -11.99 14.32
C ASP A 42 -2.47 -11.39 15.73
N VAL A 43 -1.70 -10.31 15.87
CA VAL A 43 -1.53 -9.57 17.12
C VAL A 43 -1.90 -8.11 16.90
N VAL A 44 -2.86 -7.62 17.67
CA VAL A 44 -3.27 -6.22 17.67
C VAL A 44 -2.62 -5.52 18.86
N THR A 45 -1.97 -4.39 18.63
CA THR A 45 -1.45 -3.54 19.72
C THR A 45 -2.03 -2.14 19.64
N LEU A 46 -2.37 -1.57 20.78
CA LEU A 46 -2.83 -0.19 20.91
C LEU A 46 -1.88 0.56 21.81
N HIS A 47 -1.19 1.54 21.25
CA HIS A 47 -0.22 2.36 21.94
C HIS A 47 -0.81 3.75 22.19
N TYR A 48 -0.78 4.21 23.44
CA TYR A 48 -1.19 5.55 23.81
C TYR A 48 0.04 6.44 24.02
N GLN A 49 0.01 7.61 23.39
CA GLN A 49 1.07 8.63 23.38
C GLN A 49 2.44 8.15 22.88
N HIS A 50 2.44 7.23 21.91
CA HIS A 50 3.66 6.73 21.27
C HIS A 50 4.42 7.83 20.53
N THR A 51 5.75 7.85 20.67
CA THR A 51 6.61 8.85 20.03
C THR A 51 7.44 8.19 18.93
N PHE A 52 7.19 8.59 17.68
CA PHE A 52 8.04 8.24 16.56
C PHE A 52 9.17 9.26 16.42
N ASN A 53 10.41 8.80 16.49
CA ASN A 53 11.59 9.65 16.32
C ASN A 53 12.60 9.00 15.36
N ARG A 54 13.76 9.63 15.13
CA ARG A 54 14.77 9.10 14.18
C ARG A 54 15.42 7.79 14.65
N THR A 55 15.26 7.44 15.93
CA THR A 55 15.91 6.30 16.60
C THR A 55 14.94 5.20 17.02
N SER A 56 13.63 5.43 16.99
CA SER A 56 12.58 4.49 17.45
C SER A 56 12.55 3.18 16.66
N GLY A 57 13.17 3.14 15.47
CA GLY A 57 13.35 1.93 14.67
C GLY A 57 14.68 1.19 14.85
N ARG A 58 15.55 1.57 15.82
CA ARG A 58 16.90 1.00 15.98
C ARG A 58 17.03 -0.11 17.03
N GLU A 59 16.07 -0.29 17.92
CA GLU A 59 16.12 -1.30 18.99
C GLU A 59 15.49 -2.63 18.55
N ASP A 60 16.02 -3.75 19.05
CA ASP A 60 15.51 -5.11 18.77
C ASP A 60 14.06 -5.34 19.28
N TYR A 61 13.55 -4.41 20.09
CA TYR A 61 12.15 -4.35 20.58
C TYR A 61 11.35 -3.17 19.98
N GLY A 62 11.96 -2.34 19.14
CA GLY A 62 11.30 -1.22 18.48
C GLY A 62 10.53 -1.69 17.25
N MET A 63 9.40 -1.05 16.95
CA MET A 63 8.51 -1.40 15.83
C MET A 63 9.17 -1.31 14.43
N GLY A 64 10.45 -0.94 14.32
CA GLY A 64 11.15 -0.65 13.05
C GLY A 64 10.66 0.62 12.33
N ILE A 65 9.74 1.34 12.97
CA ILE A 65 9.12 2.57 12.50
C ILE A 65 9.88 3.78 13.04
N HIS A 66 10.21 4.73 12.18
CA HIS A 66 10.93 5.94 12.55
C HIS A 66 10.51 7.12 11.66
N THR A 67 10.94 8.31 12.04
CA THR A 67 10.75 9.52 11.25
C THR A 67 12.07 9.96 10.59
N ALA A 68 11.99 10.63 9.44
CA ALA A 68 13.19 11.18 8.76
C ALA A 68 13.71 12.43 9.45
N THR A 69 12.78 13.26 9.87
CA THR A 69 13.04 14.68 10.11
C THR A 69 12.74 15.03 11.55
N THR A 70 11.48 15.09 11.95
CA THR A 70 11.06 15.55 13.27
C THR A 70 10.30 14.47 14.02
N GLU A 71 10.27 14.60 15.34
CA GLU A 71 9.44 13.73 16.18
C GLU A 71 7.96 13.91 15.84
N GLN A 72 7.22 12.81 15.83
CA GLN A 72 5.79 12.78 15.59
C GLN A 72 5.14 11.97 16.72
N ARG A 73 4.10 12.52 17.33
CA ARG A 73 3.45 11.92 18.50
C ARG A 73 1.93 11.94 18.34
N PRO A 74 1.34 10.99 17.59
CA PRO A 74 -0.11 10.79 17.60
C PRO A 74 -0.56 10.31 18.99
N ASP A 75 -1.83 10.57 19.33
CA ASP A 75 -2.36 10.16 20.63
C ASP A 75 -2.51 8.65 20.74
N ILE A 76 -2.94 7.99 19.66
CA ILE A 76 -3.18 6.54 19.63
C ILE A 76 -2.60 5.95 18.35
N VAL A 77 -1.87 4.85 18.50
CA VAL A 77 -1.37 4.02 17.41
C VAL A 77 -1.98 2.64 17.54
N LEU A 78 -2.78 2.23 16.55
CA LEU A 78 -3.32 0.89 16.45
C LEU A 78 -2.51 0.12 15.40
N ASN A 79 -1.86 -0.95 15.83
CA ASN A 79 -1.10 -1.84 14.96
C ASN A 79 -1.79 -3.19 14.85
N ILE A 80 -1.82 -3.74 13.65
CA ILE A 80 -2.22 -5.12 13.40
C ILE A 80 -1.03 -5.80 12.74
N ARG A 81 -0.34 -6.65 13.52
CA ARG A 81 0.73 -7.50 13.01
C ARG A 81 0.13 -8.82 12.58
N LYS A 82 0.21 -9.13 11.28
CA LYS A 82 -0.26 -10.41 10.75
C LYS A 82 0.62 -11.56 11.27
N GLU A 83 0.08 -12.78 11.37
CA GLU A 83 0.81 -13.98 11.86
C GLU A 83 2.18 -14.17 11.19
N THR A 84 2.27 -13.89 9.88
CA THR A 84 3.52 -14.01 9.11
C THR A 84 4.64 -13.12 9.65
N GLY A 85 4.31 -12.09 10.43
CA GLY A 85 5.26 -11.14 11.04
C GLY A 85 5.86 -10.13 10.04
N GLU A 86 5.55 -10.26 8.76
CA GLU A 86 6.13 -9.46 7.67
C GLU A 86 5.35 -8.17 7.38
N VAL A 87 4.08 -8.12 7.80
CA VAL A 87 3.17 -7.00 7.58
C VAL A 87 2.68 -6.46 8.92
N VAL A 88 2.93 -5.18 9.16
CA VAL A 88 2.36 -4.40 10.25
C VAL A 88 1.49 -3.31 9.64
N LEU A 89 0.19 -3.38 9.90
CA LEU A 89 -0.80 -2.40 9.47
C LEU A 89 -0.91 -1.34 10.55
N THR A 90 -0.52 -0.09 10.26
CA THR A 90 -0.55 0.99 11.26
C THR A 90 -1.69 1.97 10.99
N TYR A 91 -2.56 2.17 11.97
CA TYR A 91 -3.62 3.16 11.98
C TYR A 91 -3.37 4.18 13.09
N LEU A 92 -3.45 5.46 12.73
CA LEU A 92 -3.23 6.55 13.68
C LEU A 92 -4.55 7.20 14.06
N TYR A 93 -4.71 7.49 15.35
CA TYR A 93 -5.80 8.31 15.85
C TYR A 93 -5.27 9.46 16.71
N ASP A 94 -5.90 10.61 16.57
CA ASP A 94 -5.58 11.81 17.36
C ASP A 94 -6.88 12.41 17.88
N ALA A 95 -6.95 12.64 19.19
CA ALA A 95 -8.17 13.08 19.86
C ALA A 95 -8.13 14.59 20.09
N LYS A 96 -9.13 15.30 19.55
CA LYS A 96 -9.32 16.73 19.77
C LYS A 96 -10.53 16.96 20.66
N TYR A 97 -10.42 17.87 21.62
CA TYR A 97 -11.52 18.24 22.53
C TYR A 97 -12.37 19.42 22.03
N ARG A 98 -12.25 19.78 20.75
CA ARG A 98 -12.92 20.94 20.16
C ARG A 98 -13.55 20.60 18.82
N VAL A 99 -14.61 21.31 18.49
CA VAL A 99 -15.24 21.34 17.17
C VAL A 99 -15.12 22.74 16.59
N ILE A 100 -15.39 22.90 15.30
CA ILE A 100 -15.47 24.22 14.68
C ILE A 100 -16.77 24.89 15.14
N ASN A 101 -16.66 25.87 16.04
CA ASN A 101 -17.82 26.55 16.65
C ASN A 101 -18.27 27.81 15.89
N ASP A 102 -17.41 28.43 15.08
CA ASP A 102 -17.73 29.70 14.42
C ASP A 102 -16.98 29.86 13.09
N LYS A 103 -17.72 30.15 12.01
CA LYS A 103 -17.25 30.20 10.60
C LYS A 103 -16.08 31.17 10.38
N LYS A 104 -15.87 32.12 11.30
CA LYS A 104 -14.87 33.17 11.20
C LYS A 104 -13.58 32.90 11.99
N LEU A 105 -13.54 31.86 12.81
CA LEU A 105 -12.46 31.61 13.76
C LEU A 105 -11.44 30.57 13.28
N ASP A 106 -11.83 29.69 12.37
CA ASP A 106 -10.88 28.76 11.75
C ASP A 106 -10.45 29.32 10.38
N ARG A 107 -9.16 29.66 10.27
CA ARG A 107 -8.58 30.24 9.04
C ARG A 107 -8.56 29.24 7.88
N ASP A 108 -8.68 27.96 8.20
CA ASP A 108 -8.58 26.85 7.25
C ASP A 108 -9.98 26.29 6.91
N PHE A 109 -11.07 26.93 7.33
CA PHE A 109 -12.44 26.51 6.94
C PHE A 109 -12.79 27.07 5.56
N GLU A 110 -13.06 26.19 4.60
CA GLU A 110 -13.15 26.56 3.18
C GLU A 110 -14.58 26.95 2.76
N GLU A 111 -14.72 27.63 1.60
CA GLU A 111 -16.04 27.99 1.05
C GLU A 111 -16.90 26.75 0.79
N GLN A 112 -16.27 25.63 0.40
CA GLN A 112 -16.90 24.34 0.17
C GLN A 112 -17.50 23.77 1.47
N ASP A 113 -16.80 23.91 2.61
CA ASP A 113 -17.29 23.47 3.91
C ASP A 113 -18.52 24.28 4.34
N ILE A 114 -18.49 25.58 4.08
CA ILE A 114 -19.63 26.49 4.34
C ILE A 114 -20.84 26.09 3.48
N ALA A 115 -20.60 25.78 2.21
CA ALA A 115 -21.65 25.33 1.29
C ALA A 115 -22.24 23.98 1.76
N GLU A 116 -21.39 23.02 2.14
CA GLU A 116 -21.82 21.72 2.65
C GLU A 116 -22.66 21.86 3.92
N MET A 117 -22.28 22.76 4.84
CA MET A 117 -23.07 23.03 6.05
C MET A 117 -24.41 23.72 5.76
N GLY A 118 -24.51 24.47 4.66
CA GLY A 118 -25.77 25.05 4.19
C GLY A 118 -26.74 24.04 3.56
N VAL A 119 -26.20 22.93 3.04
CA VAL A 119 -26.98 21.89 2.34
C VAL A 119 -27.35 20.73 3.25
N LEU A 120 -26.41 20.25 4.06
CA LEU A 120 -26.62 19.13 4.96
C LEU A 120 -26.99 19.65 6.36
N PRO A 121 -28.17 19.28 6.90
CA PRO A 121 -28.60 19.77 8.21
C PRO A 121 -27.86 19.05 9.35
N GLY A 122 -27.21 19.83 10.23
CA GLY A 122 -26.59 19.32 11.46
C GLY A 122 -25.31 18.50 11.22
N GLY A 123 -24.51 18.30 12.26
CA GLY A 123 -23.17 17.72 12.13
C GLY A 123 -22.09 18.76 12.42
N ASP A 124 -21.42 18.60 13.56
CA ASP A 124 -20.25 19.39 13.87
C ASP A 124 -19.06 18.99 12.98
N TYR A 125 -18.12 19.92 12.83
CA TYR A 125 -16.90 19.71 12.06
C TYR A 125 -15.68 19.54 12.98
N PRO A 126 -14.76 18.61 12.64
CA PRO A 126 -13.46 18.56 13.28
C PRO A 126 -12.64 19.79 12.85
N PRO A 127 -11.64 20.21 13.63
CA PRO A 127 -10.71 21.24 13.19
C PRO A 127 -9.97 20.87 11.91
N THR A 128 -9.91 21.77 10.92
CA THR A 128 -9.25 21.48 9.63
C THR A 128 -7.75 21.22 9.81
N ASP A 129 -7.10 21.95 10.73
CA ASP A 129 -5.68 21.76 11.07
C ASP A 129 -5.38 20.36 11.61
N ALA A 130 -6.36 19.71 12.26
CA ALA A 130 -6.24 18.35 12.77
C ALA A 130 -6.23 17.32 11.63
N ILE A 131 -7.12 17.46 10.62
CA ILE A 131 -7.08 16.57 9.44
C ILE A 131 -5.76 16.74 8.68
N ASN A 132 -5.29 17.98 8.52
CA ASN A 132 -3.98 18.28 7.94
C ASN A 132 -2.81 17.70 8.76
N GLN A 133 -2.94 17.60 10.08
CA GLN A 133 -1.99 16.88 10.93
C GLN A 133 -1.90 15.39 10.59
N MET A 134 -3.02 14.73 10.28
CA MET A 134 -3.02 13.32 9.88
C MET A 134 -2.32 13.10 8.54
N HIS A 135 -2.46 14.02 7.58
CA HIS A 135 -1.68 13.99 6.34
C HIS A 135 -0.17 14.10 6.63
N ARG A 136 0.24 14.99 7.55
CA ARG A 136 1.64 15.14 7.96
C ARG A 136 2.17 13.86 8.62
N TYR A 137 1.42 13.24 9.52
CA TYR A 137 1.83 11.97 10.13
C TYR A 137 2.00 10.87 9.08
N ARG A 138 1.02 10.70 8.18
CA ARG A 138 1.08 9.71 7.09
C ARG A 138 2.31 9.87 6.21
N ASP A 139 2.77 11.11 5.99
CA ASP A 139 3.92 11.38 5.14
C ASP A 139 5.27 11.35 5.88
N ALA A 140 5.28 11.64 7.19
CA ALA A 140 6.50 11.77 7.99
C ALA A 140 7.02 10.45 8.61
N ILE A 141 6.13 9.48 8.83
CA ILE A 141 6.44 8.22 9.54
C ILE A 141 6.56 7.08 8.52
N TYR A 142 7.67 6.34 8.57
CA TYR A 142 7.94 5.24 7.63
C TYR A 142 8.85 4.17 8.26
N TYR A 143 8.84 2.97 7.69
CA TYR A 143 9.68 1.86 8.13
C TYR A 143 11.09 1.95 7.52
N SER A 144 12.13 1.64 8.30
CA SER A 144 13.45 1.30 7.75
C SER A 144 13.81 -0.11 8.11
N LYS A 145 13.85 -1.00 7.12
CA LYS A 145 14.62 -2.24 7.26
C LYS A 145 16.09 -1.91 6.99
N LYS A 146 17.00 -2.43 7.82
CA LYS A 146 18.46 -2.15 7.72
C LYS A 146 19.06 -2.44 6.34
N HIS A 147 18.39 -3.16 5.43
CA HIS A 147 18.89 -3.54 4.10
C HIS A 147 17.92 -3.30 2.92
N GLU A 148 16.91 -2.44 3.05
CA GLU A 148 16.06 -2.07 1.91
C GLU A 148 16.23 -0.59 1.50
N PRO A 149 16.51 -0.30 0.22
CA PRO A 149 16.67 1.09 -0.26
C PRO A 149 15.34 1.85 -0.41
N TYR A 150 14.19 1.18 -0.24
CA TYR A 150 12.87 1.78 -0.36
C TYR A 150 12.18 1.81 1.00
N ARG A 151 11.85 3.02 1.47
CA ARG A 151 11.08 3.26 2.70
C ARG A 151 9.65 2.79 2.46
N ALA A 152 9.22 1.70 3.10
CA ALA A 152 7.83 1.29 3.08
C ALA A 152 7.02 2.23 4.00
N LYS A 153 5.96 2.85 3.46
CA LYS A 153 4.99 3.59 4.27
C LYS A 153 4.08 2.57 4.95
N GLU A 154 4.04 2.59 6.27
CA GLU A 154 3.22 1.67 7.08
C GLU A 154 1.94 2.30 7.62
N ILE A 155 1.80 3.64 7.55
CA ILE A 155 0.54 4.29 7.93
C ILE A 155 -0.48 4.07 6.82
N ILE A 156 -1.43 3.20 7.13
CA ILE A 156 -2.50 2.82 6.23
C ILE A 156 -3.66 3.81 6.36
N GLY A 157 -3.91 4.33 7.57
CA GLY A 157 -4.93 5.34 7.79
C GLY A 157 -4.64 6.27 8.97
N GLY A 158 -5.31 7.42 8.96
CA GLY A 158 -5.16 8.45 9.98
C GLY A 158 -6.47 9.16 10.27
N TYR A 159 -6.95 9.11 11.51
CA TYR A 159 -8.28 9.59 11.86
C TYR A 159 -8.27 10.54 13.04
N ILE A 160 -9.10 11.58 12.96
CA ILE A 160 -9.37 12.47 14.09
C ILE A 160 -10.56 11.97 14.87
N LEU A 161 -10.44 11.93 16.20
CA LEU A 161 -11.56 11.71 17.12
C LEU A 161 -11.95 13.06 17.72
N PHE A 162 -13.21 13.47 17.59
CA PHE A 162 -13.65 14.80 18.03
C PHE A 162 -15.06 14.76 18.66
N PRO A 163 -15.41 15.69 19.58
CA PRO A 163 -16.68 15.69 20.29
C PRO A 163 -17.83 16.25 19.45
N GLY A 164 -17.94 15.79 18.19
CA GLY A 164 -18.95 16.23 17.26
C GLY A 164 -20.31 15.59 17.49
N ARG A 165 -21.37 16.36 17.27
CA ARG A 165 -22.77 15.91 17.32
C ARG A 165 -23.38 15.91 15.93
N GLY A 166 -24.29 14.98 15.69
CA GLY A 166 -25.03 14.87 14.43
C GLY A 166 -25.71 13.51 14.33
N SER A 167 -26.53 13.32 13.29
CA SER A 167 -27.00 11.98 12.93
C SER A 167 -25.95 11.29 12.06
N ASP A 168 -25.82 9.97 12.22
CA ASP A 168 -24.89 9.15 11.44
C ASP A 168 -25.11 9.30 9.93
N GLU A 169 -26.36 9.46 9.50
CA GLU A 169 -26.73 9.66 8.10
C GLU A 169 -26.09 10.91 7.50
N TYR A 170 -26.19 12.05 8.20
CA TYR A 170 -25.60 13.30 7.71
C TYR A 170 -24.09 13.32 7.89
N ILE A 171 -23.58 12.77 9.01
CA ILE A 171 -22.13 12.70 9.24
C ILE A 171 -21.44 11.90 8.15
N ARG A 172 -22.00 10.76 7.71
CA ARG A 172 -21.42 9.96 6.61
C ARG A 172 -21.27 10.74 5.30
N GLN A 173 -22.12 11.74 5.07
CA GLN A 173 -22.09 12.58 3.88
C GLN A 173 -21.11 13.76 4.00
N ARG A 174 -20.61 14.06 5.21
CA ARG A 174 -19.60 15.12 5.42
C ARG A 174 -18.27 14.73 4.79
N TYR A 175 -17.57 15.71 4.23
CA TYR A 175 -16.27 15.49 3.57
C TYR A 175 -15.29 14.69 4.44
N TYR A 176 -15.21 14.99 5.75
CA TYR A 176 -14.25 14.36 6.67
C TYR A 176 -14.58 12.89 6.94
N SER A 177 -15.84 12.49 6.79
CA SER A 177 -16.27 11.09 6.92
C SER A 177 -16.13 10.37 5.58
N ALA A 178 -16.51 11.01 4.48
CA ALA A 178 -16.35 10.48 3.13
C ALA A 178 -14.87 10.30 2.74
N SER A 179 -13.97 11.12 3.30
CA SER A 179 -12.53 11.02 3.04
C SER A 179 -11.90 9.76 3.64
N VAL A 180 -12.51 9.16 4.67
CA VAL A 180 -12.10 7.85 5.23
C VAL A 180 -12.16 6.78 4.15
N GLU A 181 -13.21 6.76 3.33
CA GLU A 181 -13.36 5.75 2.28
C GLU A 181 -12.44 6.01 1.07
N SER A 182 -12.17 7.28 0.75
CA SER A 182 -11.47 7.64 -0.47
C SER A 182 -9.95 7.70 -0.34
N VAL A 183 -9.41 8.15 0.80
CA VAL A 183 -7.97 8.35 1.04
C VAL A 183 -7.47 7.81 2.38
N ASN A 184 -8.36 7.13 3.13
CA ASN A 184 -8.10 6.58 4.45
C ASN A 184 -7.59 7.59 5.49
N ILE A 185 -7.95 8.86 5.29
CA ILE A 185 -7.76 9.94 6.25
C ILE A 185 -9.10 10.63 6.44
N GLY A 186 -9.47 10.91 7.68
CA GLY A 186 -10.74 11.57 7.97
C GLY A 186 -10.96 11.79 9.46
N ALA A 187 -12.22 11.85 9.86
CA ALA A 187 -12.58 12.02 11.25
C ALA A 187 -13.83 11.21 11.63
N PHE A 188 -13.88 10.81 12.91
CA PHE A 188 -15.03 10.18 13.53
C PHE A 188 -15.48 11.00 14.74
N PRO A 189 -16.78 11.30 14.87
CA PRO A 189 -17.31 11.83 16.10
C PRO A 189 -17.19 10.78 17.20
N LEU A 190 -16.80 11.23 18.39
CA LEU A 190 -16.68 10.40 19.58
C LEU A 190 -17.21 11.15 20.79
N LEU A 191 -18.41 10.76 21.21
CA LEU A 191 -19.01 11.18 22.47
C LEU A 191 -19.51 9.94 23.22
N PRO A 192 -19.71 10.03 24.56
CA PRO A 192 -20.43 8.99 25.28
C PRO A 192 -21.78 8.72 24.60
N HIS A 193 -22.01 7.46 24.20
CA HIS A 193 -23.21 7.00 23.49
C HIS A 193 -23.36 7.44 22.01
N SER A 194 -22.33 8.06 21.42
CA SER A 194 -22.28 8.38 19.98
C SER A 194 -20.91 8.00 19.44
N ASP A 195 -20.76 6.71 19.14
CA ASP A 195 -19.53 6.08 18.65
C ASP A 195 -19.79 5.00 17.59
N SER A 196 -21.02 4.90 17.08
CA SER A 196 -21.46 3.93 16.07
C SER A 196 -20.56 3.93 14.83
N LEU A 197 -20.27 5.10 14.26
CA LEU A 197 -19.42 5.24 13.08
C LEU A 197 -17.99 4.73 13.32
N LEU A 198 -17.42 5.07 14.49
CA LEU A 198 -16.10 4.58 14.87
C LEU A 198 -16.13 3.07 15.13
N ARG A 199 -17.16 2.55 15.78
CA ARG A 199 -17.34 1.11 16.03
C ARG A 199 -17.45 0.33 14.73
N ASP A 200 -18.25 0.81 13.78
CA ASP A 200 -18.37 0.20 12.45
C ASP A 200 -17.03 0.15 11.73
N HIS A 201 -16.28 1.25 11.78
CA HIS A 201 -14.95 1.34 11.19
C HIS A 201 -13.92 0.42 11.86
N LEU A 202 -13.94 0.33 13.19
CA LEU A 202 -13.09 -0.60 13.93
C LEU A 202 -13.49 -2.06 13.66
N ALA A 203 -14.77 -2.36 13.49
CA ALA A 203 -15.24 -3.69 13.09
C ALA A 203 -14.77 -4.05 11.68
N ASP A 204 -14.79 -3.09 10.74
CA ASP A 204 -14.21 -3.25 9.41
C ASP A 204 -12.73 -3.65 9.51
N ILE A 205 -11.92 -2.85 10.19
CA ILE A 205 -10.48 -3.03 10.30
C ILE A 205 -10.11 -4.28 11.10
N LEU A 206 -10.79 -4.55 12.21
CA LEU A 206 -10.37 -5.60 13.13
C LEU A 206 -11.00 -6.96 12.81
N MET A 207 -12.11 -7.02 12.06
CA MET A 207 -12.83 -8.27 11.85
C MET A 207 -13.20 -8.55 10.39
N ARG A 208 -13.64 -7.54 9.62
CA ARG A 208 -14.12 -7.78 8.24
C ARG A 208 -12.98 -7.83 7.23
N PHE A 209 -11.90 -7.08 7.46
CA PHE A 209 -10.72 -7.11 6.61
C PHE A 209 -9.78 -8.24 7.06
N THR A 210 -9.85 -9.36 6.35
CA THR A 210 -9.06 -10.55 6.70
C THR A 210 -7.66 -10.55 6.07
N ALA A 211 -7.53 -10.00 4.86
CA ALA A 211 -6.28 -9.94 4.11
C ALA A 211 -5.69 -8.52 4.08
N ALA A 212 -4.36 -8.42 4.06
CA ALA A 212 -3.65 -7.14 4.13
C ALA A 212 -3.95 -6.21 2.94
N ASP A 213 -4.26 -6.77 1.77
CA ASP A 213 -4.67 -6.03 0.57
C ASP A 213 -5.97 -5.26 0.77
N ALA A 214 -6.94 -5.81 1.51
CA ALA A 214 -8.20 -5.15 1.84
C ALA A 214 -7.96 -3.86 2.66
N HIS A 215 -6.96 -3.88 3.56
CA HIS A 215 -6.56 -2.70 4.33
C HIS A 215 -5.87 -1.65 3.43
N VAL A 216 -4.99 -2.09 2.52
CA VAL A 216 -4.19 -1.21 1.66
C VAL A 216 -5.02 -0.62 0.51
N ALA A 217 -6.07 -1.30 0.04
CA ALA A 217 -6.94 -0.83 -1.03
C ALA A 217 -7.56 0.55 -0.76
N LYS A 218 -7.85 0.87 0.50
CA LYS A 218 -8.36 2.19 0.91
C LYS A 218 -7.26 3.25 1.05
N ALA A 219 -6.02 2.84 1.27
CA ALA A 219 -4.85 3.72 1.38
C ALA A 219 -4.32 4.13 -0.01
N LYS A 220 -5.08 4.96 -0.74
CA LYS A 220 -4.65 5.45 -2.06
C LYS A 220 -3.34 6.25 -1.92
N PRO A 221 -2.26 5.86 -2.63
CA PRO A 221 -0.99 6.55 -2.50
C PRO A 221 -1.08 7.95 -3.13
N GLN A 222 -0.46 8.95 -2.48
CA GLN A 222 -0.10 10.17 -3.19
C GLN A 222 0.83 9.78 -4.34
N ARG A 223 0.59 10.36 -5.53
CA ARG A 223 1.34 10.08 -6.77
C ARG A 223 2.83 9.91 -6.45
N THR A 224 3.41 8.79 -6.91
CA THR A 224 4.85 8.42 -6.91
C THR A 224 5.32 7.35 -5.90
N LEU A 225 4.51 6.87 -4.94
CA LEU A 225 4.90 5.76 -4.05
C LEU A 225 4.06 4.50 -4.31
N ALA A 226 4.65 3.61 -5.09
CA ALA A 226 4.15 2.28 -5.41
C ALA A 226 4.39 1.30 -4.26
N TYR A 227 3.34 0.63 -3.75
CA TYR A 227 3.45 -0.42 -2.73
C TYR A 227 4.16 -1.64 -3.29
N VAL A 228 5.19 -2.19 -2.64
CA VAL A 228 5.63 -3.54 -3.01
C VAL A 228 4.64 -4.52 -2.38
N THR A 229 3.79 -5.20 -3.17
CA THR A 229 2.79 -6.13 -2.61
C THR A 229 3.47 -7.39 -2.05
N GLU A 230 2.83 -8.10 -1.11
CA GLU A 230 3.39 -9.35 -0.56
C GLU A 230 3.63 -10.42 -1.63
N GLU A 231 2.82 -10.45 -2.70
CA GLU A 231 3.09 -11.25 -3.91
C GLU A 231 4.39 -10.85 -4.63
N GLU A 232 4.77 -9.57 -4.58
CA GLU A 232 6.05 -9.08 -5.11
C GLU A 232 7.21 -9.38 -4.16
N LYS A 233 6.97 -9.75 -2.90
CA LYS A 233 8.00 -10.22 -1.95
C LYS A 233 8.12 -11.74 -1.94
N ALA A 234 7.01 -12.46 -2.18
CA ALA A 234 6.97 -13.91 -2.25
C ALA A 234 8.02 -14.45 -3.23
N GLY A 235 8.77 -15.46 -2.78
CA GLY A 235 9.76 -16.15 -3.60
C GLY A 235 9.15 -16.75 -4.87
N MET A 236 10.02 -17.21 -5.76
CA MET A 236 9.62 -17.84 -7.00
C MET A 236 8.60 -18.98 -6.81
N MET A 237 7.46 -18.89 -7.51
CA MET A 237 6.54 -20.01 -7.71
C MET A 237 6.63 -20.54 -9.15
N PRO A 238 6.50 -21.87 -9.39
CA PRO A 238 6.55 -22.45 -10.72
C PRO A 238 5.48 -21.90 -11.69
N ASP A 239 4.34 -21.46 -11.14
CA ASP A 239 3.22 -20.90 -11.90
C ASP A 239 3.28 -19.37 -12.06
N ASP A 240 4.30 -18.71 -11.52
CA ASP A 240 4.51 -17.27 -11.72
C ASP A 240 4.60 -16.95 -13.22
N LEU A 241 3.92 -15.88 -13.65
CA LEU A 241 3.91 -15.46 -15.05
C LEU A 241 5.12 -14.59 -15.39
N VAL A 242 5.75 -14.90 -16.51
CA VAL A 242 6.86 -14.18 -17.11
C VAL A 242 6.37 -13.46 -18.36
N MET A 243 6.58 -12.15 -18.41
CA MET A 243 6.45 -11.33 -19.61
C MET A 243 7.66 -11.58 -20.51
N VAL A 244 7.46 -12.24 -21.64
CA VAL A 244 8.50 -12.47 -22.65
C VAL A 244 8.28 -11.50 -23.80
N ALA A 245 9.26 -10.63 -24.06
CA ALA A 245 9.12 -9.56 -25.03
C ALA A 245 10.38 -9.32 -25.89
N VAL A 246 10.16 -8.80 -27.10
CA VAL A 246 11.23 -8.47 -28.05
C VAL A 246 11.72 -7.04 -27.77
N ALA A 247 13.01 -6.86 -27.48
CA ALA A 247 13.60 -5.55 -27.20
C ALA A 247 13.80 -4.68 -28.47
N GLY A 248 13.75 -5.31 -29.65
CA GLY A 248 13.95 -4.67 -30.95
C GLY A 248 15.41 -4.55 -31.37
N SER A 249 16.30 -4.08 -30.48
CA SER A 249 17.75 -4.07 -30.70
C SER A 249 18.52 -4.26 -29.39
N GLU A 250 19.83 -4.52 -29.48
CA GLU A 250 20.69 -4.69 -28.30
C GLU A 250 20.81 -3.40 -27.49
N GLU A 251 20.90 -2.26 -28.18
CA GLU A 251 21.03 -0.96 -27.54
C GLU A 251 19.78 -0.65 -26.69
N LYS A 252 18.58 -0.94 -27.21
CA LYS A 252 17.32 -0.74 -26.47
C LYS A 252 17.20 -1.66 -25.26
N ARG A 253 17.68 -2.91 -25.40
CA ARG A 253 17.77 -3.87 -24.30
C ARG A 253 18.70 -3.34 -23.21
N GLN A 254 19.88 -2.86 -23.58
CA GLN A 254 20.85 -2.31 -22.63
C GLN A 254 20.30 -1.05 -21.95
N TRP A 255 19.68 -0.13 -22.69
CA TRP A 255 19.02 1.04 -22.12
C TRP A 255 17.96 0.67 -21.09
N THR A 256 17.16 -0.37 -21.37
CA THR A 256 16.14 -0.87 -20.43
C THR A 256 16.78 -1.34 -19.12
N PHE A 257 17.89 -2.05 -19.20
CA PHE A 257 18.61 -2.54 -18.02
C PHE A 257 19.37 -1.44 -17.26
N ASP A 258 19.87 -0.43 -17.96
CA ASP A 258 20.58 0.71 -17.35
C ASP A 258 19.59 1.65 -16.65
N ARG A 259 18.49 2.00 -17.33
CA ARG A 259 17.46 2.91 -16.79
C ARG A 259 16.47 2.20 -15.86
N LEU A 260 16.43 0.86 -15.89
CA LEU A 260 15.51 0.01 -15.13
C LEU A 260 14.03 0.31 -15.45
N TRP A 261 13.76 0.61 -16.71
CA TRP A 261 12.43 0.89 -17.23
C TRP A 261 12.23 0.15 -18.54
N TYR A 262 11.20 -0.69 -18.61
CA TYR A 262 10.77 -1.34 -19.83
C TYR A 262 9.58 -0.58 -20.43
N ASN A 263 9.63 -0.27 -21.73
CA ASN A 263 8.61 0.51 -22.43
C ASN A 263 7.77 -0.36 -23.38
N ILE A 264 6.46 -0.20 -23.31
CA ILE A 264 5.49 -0.83 -24.22
C ILE A 264 4.70 0.30 -24.89
N PRO A 265 4.51 0.32 -26.22
CA PRO A 265 3.65 1.31 -26.86
C PRO A 265 2.26 1.33 -26.21
N LEU A 266 1.79 2.52 -25.82
CA LEU A 266 0.57 2.67 -25.03
C LEU A 266 -0.67 2.18 -25.78
N ASP A 267 -0.70 2.35 -27.10
CA ASP A 267 -1.73 1.83 -28.01
C ASP A 267 -1.75 0.30 -28.12
N LYS A 268 -0.68 -0.38 -27.70
CA LYS A 268 -0.54 -1.84 -27.79
C LYS A 268 -0.71 -2.58 -26.47
N ILE A 269 -0.79 -1.86 -25.35
CA ILE A 269 -0.94 -2.46 -24.02
C ILE A 269 -2.40 -2.57 -23.57
N ALA A 270 -3.32 -1.85 -24.21
CA ALA A 270 -4.75 -1.95 -23.92
C ALA A 270 -5.21 -3.43 -23.95
N ASP A 271 -6.06 -3.80 -22.99
CA ASP A 271 -6.62 -5.14 -22.82
C ASP A 271 -5.59 -6.27 -22.62
N SER A 272 -4.36 -5.92 -22.21
CA SER A 272 -3.34 -6.91 -21.87
C SER A 272 -3.28 -7.17 -20.36
N PRO A 273 -3.11 -8.43 -19.92
CA PRO A 273 -2.96 -8.80 -18.51
C PRO A 273 -1.54 -8.53 -17.98
N TRP A 274 -0.90 -7.44 -18.40
CA TRP A 274 0.51 -7.13 -18.08
C TRP A 274 0.79 -7.15 -16.58
N ASN A 275 -0.18 -6.75 -15.75
CA ASN A 275 -0.10 -6.68 -14.30
C ASN A 275 -0.06 -8.06 -13.62
N GLN A 276 -0.32 -9.15 -14.34
CA GLN A 276 -0.15 -10.50 -13.82
C GLN A 276 1.30 -11.00 -13.94
N ALA A 277 2.14 -10.34 -14.75
CA ALA A 277 3.54 -10.71 -14.92
C ALA A 277 4.37 -10.30 -13.71
N LYS A 278 5.07 -11.26 -13.10
CA LYS A 278 6.01 -11.02 -11.99
C LYS A 278 7.44 -10.79 -12.49
N TYR A 279 7.77 -11.34 -13.65
CA TYR A 279 9.10 -11.23 -14.25
C TYR A 279 9.03 -10.73 -15.69
N LEU A 280 10.12 -10.11 -16.15
CA LEU A 280 10.36 -9.69 -17.52
C LEU A 280 11.55 -10.47 -18.08
N LEU A 281 11.39 -11.00 -19.27
CA LEU A 281 12.45 -11.63 -20.05
C LEU A 281 12.51 -10.95 -21.43
N LEU A 282 13.69 -10.41 -21.77
CA LEU A 282 13.89 -9.69 -23.03
C LEU A 282 14.79 -10.45 -23.98
N TYR A 283 14.42 -10.51 -25.24
CA TYR A 283 15.27 -11.08 -26.28
C TYR A 283 15.32 -10.20 -27.52
N VAL A 284 16.40 -10.33 -28.27
CA VAL A 284 16.59 -9.77 -29.60
C VAL A 284 16.33 -10.88 -30.62
N LYS A 285 15.73 -10.51 -31.75
CA LYS A 285 15.32 -11.47 -32.78
C LYS A 285 16.54 -12.28 -33.26
N GLY A 286 16.46 -13.61 -33.16
CA GLY A 286 17.54 -14.53 -33.51
C GLY A 286 18.19 -15.22 -32.31
N GLU A 287 18.01 -14.69 -31.10
CA GLU A 287 18.45 -15.36 -29.87
C GLU A 287 17.61 -16.61 -29.61
N LYS A 288 18.28 -17.69 -29.17
CA LYS A 288 17.62 -18.94 -28.75
C LYS A 288 17.42 -19.01 -27.25
N PHE A 289 18.40 -18.51 -26.50
CA PHE A 289 18.45 -18.56 -25.05
C PHE A 289 18.90 -17.21 -24.50
N VAL A 290 18.28 -16.79 -23.41
CA VAL A 290 18.63 -15.54 -22.71
C VAL A 290 18.65 -15.77 -21.19
N GLY A 291 19.56 -15.10 -20.50
CA GLY A 291 19.77 -15.20 -19.04
C GLY A 291 19.62 -13.84 -18.37
N ASN A 292 18.52 -13.14 -18.63
CA ASN A 292 18.30 -11.75 -18.22
C ASN A 292 16.91 -11.55 -17.58
N LEU A 293 16.48 -12.53 -16.80
CA LEU A 293 15.19 -12.46 -16.11
C LEU A 293 15.22 -11.36 -15.03
N CYS A 294 14.41 -10.33 -15.22
CA CYS A 294 14.28 -9.20 -14.31
C CYS A 294 12.97 -9.29 -13.56
N LYS A 295 12.97 -8.99 -12.26
CA LYS A 295 11.73 -8.83 -11.48
C LYS A 295 11.01 -7.54 -11.88
N ILE A 296 9.72 -7.63 -12.17
CA ILE A 296 8.85 -6.48 -12.42
C ILE A 296 8.40 -5.90 -11.08
N VAL A 297 8.43 -4.57 -10.96
CA VAL A 297 7.79 -3.84 -9.86
C VAL A 297 6.43 -3.35 -10.37
N ARG A 298 5.41 -4.20 -10.28
CA ARG A 298 4.11 -4.04 -10.94
C ARG A 298 3.40 -2.77 -10.47
N THR A 299 3.62 -2.42 -9.22
CA THR A 299 3.05 -1.20 -8.63
C THR A 299 3.71 0.08 -9.12
N LYS A 300 4.90 0.02 -9.72
CA LYS A 300 5.62 1.18 -10.22
C LYS A 300 5.62 1.20 -11.75
N HIS A 301 4.57 1.81 -12.29
CA HIS A 301 4.43 2.09 -13.71
C HIS A 301 4.20 3.60 -13.95
N ASP A 302 4.45 4.06 -15.17
CA ASP A 302 4.28 5.45 -15.59
C ASP A 302 3.86 5.51 -17.06
N VAL A 303 3.46 6.68 -17.56
CA VAL A 303 3.23 6.91 -18.99
C VAL A 303 4.14 8.02 -19.46
N TRP A 304 5.01 7.71 -20.43
CA TRP A 304 5.95 8.68 -20.99
C TRP A 304 5.53 9.02 -22.41
N THR A 305 5.54 10.32 -22.75
CA THR A 305 5.41 10.74 -24.15
C THR A 305 6.67 10.39 -24.91
N LYS A 306 6.58 10.37 -26.24
CA LYS A 306 7.74 10.22 -27.12
C LYS A 306 8.86 11.19 -26.77
N GLU A 307 8.53 12.46 -26.55
CA GLU A 307 9.51 13.53 -26.26
C GLU A 307 10.21 13.29 -24.92
N LYS A 308 9.48 12.82 -23.90
CA LYS A 308 10.08 12.42 -22.61
C LYS A 308 11.04 11.25 -22.78
N LEU A 309 10.64 10.24 -23.58
CA LEU A 309 11.47 9.07 -23.83
C LEU A 309 12.75 9.42 -24.61
N GLU A 310 12.66 10.32 -25.59
CA GLU A 310 13.81 10.89 -26.30
C GLU A 310 14.73 11.67 -25.34
N GLY A 311 14.16 12.49 -24.45
CA GLY A 311 14.91 13.21 -23.40
C GLY A 311 15.65 12.30 -22.41
N GLU A 312 15.23 11.04 -22.28
CA GLU A 312 15.89 10.01 -21.46
C GLU A 312 16.96 9.22 -22.22
N ASN A 313 17.39 9.71 -23.39
CA ASN A 313 18.39 9.11 -24.28
C ASN A 313 18.01 7.70 -24.74
N TYR A 314 16.73 7.47 -25.06
CA TYR A 314 16.28 6.18 -25.59
C TYR A 314 16.90 5.89 -26.97
N PRO A 315 17.40 4.66 -27.24
CA PRO A 315 18.06 4.35 -28.49
C PRO A 315 17.12 4.33 -29.70
N GLY A 316 17.47 5.15 -30.70
CA GLY A 316 16.70 5.33 -31.93
C GLY A 316 15.42 6.16 -31.73
N THR A 317 14.68 6.39 -32.80
CA THR A 317 13.48 7.24 -32.76
C THR A 317 12.25 6.43 -32.30
N PRO A 318 11.57 6.84 -31.20
CA PRO A 318 10.30 6.25 -30.82
C PRO A 318 9.22 6.48 -31.89
N GLN A 319 8.47 5.43 -32.20
CA GLN A 319 7.50 5.39 -33.30
C GLN A 319 6.07 5.66 -32.86
N HIS A 320 5.79 5.58 -31.56
CA HIS A 320 4.47 5.79 -30.98
C HIS A 320 4.43 7.09 -30.17
N PRO A 321 3.28 7.76 -30.05
CA PRO A 321 3.17 9.04 -29.35
C PRO A 321 3.40 8.93 -27.83
N ALA A 322 3.08 7.78 -27.25
CA ALA A 322 3.25 7.52 -25.82
C ALA A 322 3.56 6.04 -25.55
N TYR A 323 4.19 5.81 -24.40
CA TYR A 323 4.66 4.51 -23.94
C TYR A 323 4.23 4.28 -22.50
N PHE A 324 3.68 3.10 -22.25
CA PHE A 324 3.52 2.57 -20.91
C PHE A 324 4.86 2.07 -20.40
N MET A 325 5.27 2.57 -19.23
CA MET A 325 6.58 2.31 -18.65
C MET A 325 6.42 1.42 -17.43
N ILE A 326 7.16 0.32 -17.37
CA ILE A 326 7.15 -0.63 -16.26
C ILE A 326 8.52 -0.63 -15.60
N ARG A 327 8.56 -0.43 -14.28
CA ARG A 327 9.82 -0.48 -13.53
C ARG A 327 10.26 -1.93 -13.35
N ILE A 328 11.55 -2.17 -13.54
CA ILE A 328 12.19 -3.47 -13.30
C ILE A 328 13.32 -3.37 -12.28
N ARG A 329 13.72 -4.51 -11.71
CA ARG A 329 14.97 -4.66 -10.94
C ARG A 329 16.07 -5.20 -11.83
N LYS A 330 17.33 -5.02 -11.43
CA LYS A 330 18.46 -5.63 -12.16
C LYS A 330 18.31 -7.15 -12.11
N ALA A 331 18.76 -7.85 -13.14
CA ALA A 331 18.71 -9.31 -13.16
C ALA A 331 19.43 -9.94 -11.95
N LYS A 332 20.52 -9.32 -11.47
CA LYS A 332 21.25 -9.72 -10.25
C LYS A 332 20.49 -9.50 -8.93
N ASP A 333 19.41 -8.73 -8.96
CA ASP A 333 18.54 -8.46 -7.80
C ASP A 333 17.25 -9.30 -7.88
N THR A 334 17.18 -10.24 -8.83
CA THR A 334 16.15 -11.29 -8.94
C THR A 334 16.55 -12.49 -8.06
N ASP A 335 15.65 -13.43 -7.80
CA ASP A 335 15.91 -14.62 -6.99
C ASP A 335 17.18 -15.39 -7.44
N ASP A 336 18.09 -15.70 -6.52
CA ASP A 336 19.42 -16.27 -6.79
C ASP A 336 19.39 -17.56 -7.63
N GLU A 337 18.33 -18.36 -7.46
CA GLU A 337 18.13 -19.55 -8.29
C GLU A 337 17.89 -19.20 -9.75
N LEU A 338 17.09 -18.15 -10.03
CA LEU A 338 16.70 -17.74 -11.37
C LEU A 338 17.85 -17.11 -12.16
N GLN A 339 18.80 -16.48 -11.49
CA GLN A 339 19.97 -15.86 -12.11
C GLN A 339 20.86 -16.86 -12.87
N LYS A 340 20.80 -18.15 -12.50
CA LYS A 340 21.64 -19.21 -13.07
C LYS A 340 21.01 -19.88 -14.30
N TYR A 341 19.76 -19.58 -14.62
CA TYR A 341 19.05 -20.21 -15.73
C TYR A 341 19.22 -19.44 -17.03
N GLN A 342 19.29 -20.20 -18.12
CA GLN A 342 19.02 -19.70 -19.46
C GLN A 342 17.64 -20.16 -19.90
N PHE A 343 16.84 -19.21 -20.38
CA PHE A 343 15.46 -19.44 -20.78
C PHE A 343 15.35 -19.54 -22.29
N ASN A 344 14.66 -20.56 -22.80
CA ASN A 344 14.42 -20.72 -24.22
C ASN A 344 13.37 -19.70 -24.69
N VAL A 345 13.76 -18.82 -25.61
CA VAL A 345 12.92 -17.78 -26.21
C VAL A 345 12.58 -18.03 -27.68
N LYS A 346 13.18 -19.06 -28.28
CA LYS A 346 12.85 -19.47 -29.66
C LYS A 346 11.55 -20.25 -29.69
N ASP A 347 11.42 -21.24 -28.81
CA ASP A 347 10.28 -22.15 -28.76
C ASP A 347 9.58 -21.93 -27.41
N ILE A 348 8.65 -20.98 -27.36
CA ILE A 348 7.92 -20.60 -26.15
C ILE A 348 6.63 -21.46 -26.06
N PRO A 349 6.60 -22.50 -25.19
CA PRO A 349 5.43 -23.36 -25.03
C PRO A 349 4.35 -22.69 -24.15
N ASP A 350 3.13 -23.24 -24.19
CA ASP A 350 2.08 -23.03 -23.19
C ASP A 350 1.87 -21.55 -22.80
N ARG A 351 1.68 -20.71 -23.82
CA ARG A 351 1.43 -19.27 -23.67
C ARG A 351 0.11 -19.05 -22.92
N TYR A 352 0.18 -18.43 -21.75
CA TYR A 352 -1.00 -18.04 -20.97
C TYR A 352 -1.78 -16.93 -21.70
N TRP A 353 -1.05 -15.97 -22.27
CA TRP A 353 -1.64 -14.88 -23.05
C TRP A 353 -0.65 -14.36 -24.10
N GLY A 354 -1.20 -13.82 -25.21
CA GLY A 354 -0.42 -13.15 -26.25
C GLY A 354 0.10 -14.09 -27.34
N ASN A 355 0.64 -13.49 -28.39
CA ASN A 355 1.25 -14.18 -29.53
C ASN A 355 2.37 -13.31 -30.12
N GLU A 356 3.01 -13.79 -31.19
CA GLU A 356 4.17 -13.14 -31.82
C GLU A 356 3.87 -11.76 -32.43
N TYR A 357 2.59 -11.41 -32.63
CA TYR A 357 2.16 -10.11 -33.13
C TYR A 357 1.84 -9.11 -32.01
N LYS A 358 1.78 -9.57 -30.76
CA LYS A 358 1.57 -8.73 -29.57
C LYS A 358 2.91 -8.19 -29.05
N PRO A 359 2.92 -7.08 -28.29
CA PRO A 359 4.16 -6.52 -27.77
C PRO A 359 4.90 -7.45 -26.80
N PHE A 360 4.19 -8.36 -26.15
CA PHE A 360 4.74 -9.39 -25.27
C PHE A 360 3.82 -10.62 -25.21
N MET A 361 4.34 -11.70 -24.64
CA MET A 361 3.61 -12.91 -24.26
C MET A 361 3.71 -13.13 -22.76
N LEU A 362 2.68 -13.71 -22.14
CA LEU A 362 2.75 -14.21 -20.76
C LEU A 362 2.90 -15.72 -20.78
N VAL A 363 3.88 -16.21 -20.04
CA VAL A 363 4.24 -17.62 -20.01
C VAL A 363 4.51 -18.03 -18.57
N LYS A 364 4.07 -19.22 -18.17
CA LYS A 364 4.43 -19.76 -16.85
C LYS A 364 5.93 -20.00 -16.78
N LEU A 365 6.53 -19.61 -15.66
CA LEU A 365 7.96 -19.74 -15.44
C LEU A 365 8.44 -21.21 -15.53
N SER A 366 7.63 -22.16 -15.05
CA SER A 366 7.87 -23.60 -15.19
C SER A 366 8.00 -24.07 -16.64
N ALA A 367 7.23 -23.47 -17.56
CA ALA A 367 7.24 -23.83 -18.97
C ALA A 367 8.52 -23.36 -19.68
N LEU A 368 9.13 -22.26 -19.20
CA LEU A 368 10.40 -21.72 -19.70
C LEU A 368 11.63 -22.45 -19.14
N LYS A 369 11.50 -23.14 -18.00
CA LYS A 369 12.59 -23.79 -17.25
C LYS A 369 13.05 -25.15 -17.79
N LYS A 370 12.65 -25.60 -18.99
CA LYS A 370 12.97 -26.96 -19.48
C LYS A 370 14.48 -27.24 -19.39
N LYS A 371 14.85 -28.24 -18.57
CA LYS A 371 16.21 -28.77 -18.43
C LYS A 371 16.71 -29.18 -19.82
N ASN A 372 17.91 -28.73 -20.19
CA ASN A 372 18.70 -29.44 -21.19
C ASN A 372 18.78 -30.91 -20.72
N LYS A 373 18.22 -31.82 -21.51
CA LYS A 373 18.59 -33.24 -21.43
C LYS A 373 19.99 -33.40 -22.00
#